data_AF-A0AAJ5SSH7-F1
#
_entry.id   AF-A0AAJ5SSH7-F1
#
_cell.length_a   1.000
_cell.length_b   1.000
_cell.length_c   1.000
_cell.angle_alpha   90.00
_cell.angle_beta   90.00
_cell.angle_gamma   90.00
#
_symmetry.space_group_name_H-M   'P 1'
#
loop_
_entity.id
_entity.type
_entity.pdbx_description
1 polymer ?
#
loop_
_entity_poly.entity_id
_entity_poly.type
_entity_poly.pdbx_seq_one_letter_code
_entity_poly.pdbx_strand_id
1 'polypeptide(L)'
;MTEDACETAQQKTKSTDLFSTFLVVVVLVSVVAAVAFYRTSFDAGLSQSPDKWSAFGSYIGGVFGPLISFLTLLAILKTIGLQKDLLDTQRTEFEALHALQIKSNEAQLAQIKRSEDEAARRLIEESRISALQALNGYMDGVRSEYERKRSQFDVLYQWMIDGKAATSKEDVAAITEKLKLYEKKLALMMILYGDVCFGEFPTVENLKKTVNDGLADIWDPGEGPSFTDVK
;
A
#
# COMPACT_ATOMS: atom_id res chain seq x y z
N MET A 1 31.27 -7.86 -13.54
CA MET A 1 31.39 -8.02 -12.07
C MET A 1 30.65 -9.25 -11.54
N THR A 2 30.04 -10.10 -12.38
CA THR A 2 29.27 -11.28 -11.96
C THR A 2 29.98 -12.62 -12.20
N GLU A 3 30.96 -12.69 -13.12
CA GLU A 3 31.72 -13.93 -13.39
C GLU A 3 32.77 -14.24 -12.30
N ASP A 4 33.53 -13.25 -11.83
CA ASP A 4 34.59 -13.47 -10.81
C ASP A 4 34.03 -13.94 -9.44
N ALA A 5 32.82 -13.51 -9.08
CA ALA A 5 32.15 -13.93 -7.84
C ALA A 5 31.68 -15.39 -7.90
N CYS A 6 31.32 -15.88 -9.09
CA CYS A 6 30.88 -17.27 -9.28
C CYS A 6 32.06 -18.24 -9.22
N GLU A 7 33.21 -17.89 -9.80
CA GLU A 7 34.42 -18.74 -9.77
C GLU A 7 35.03 -18.87 -8.36
N THR A 8 35.09 -17.77 -7.61
CA THR A 8 35.60 -17.76 -6.22
C THR A 8 34.73 -18.60 -5.27
N ALA A 9 33.40 -18.60 -5.45
CA ALA A 9 32.49 -19.43 -4.66
C ALA A 9 32.68 -20.95 -4.93
N GLN A 10 32.90 -21.36 -6.18
CA GLN A 10 33.12 -22.77 -6.51
C GLN A 10 34.48 -23.31 -6.05
N GLN A 11 35.52 -22.48 -6.04
CA GLN A 11 36.86 -22.88 -5.59
C GLN A 11 36.93 -23.10 -4.06
N LYS A 12 36.15 -22.33 -3.29
CA LYS A 12 36.11 -22.42 -1.82
C LYS A 12 35.45 -23.72 -1.34
N THR A 13 34.36 -24.14 -1.98
CA THR A 13 33.61 -25.37 -1.64
C THR A 13 34.43 -26.64 -1.94
N LYS A 14 35.20 -26.64 -3.04
CA LYS A 14 36.05 -27.79 -3.43
C LYS A 14 37.22 -28.01 -2.46
N SER A 15 37.77 -26.94 -1.86
CA SER A 15 38.84 -27.04 -0.86
C SER A 15 38.38 -27.59 0.49
N THR A 16 37.12 -27.33 0.87
CA THR A 16 36.53 -27.86 2.10
C THR A 16 36.36 -29.37 2.10
N ASP A 17 35.88 -29.93 0.98
CA ASP A 17 35.68 -31.37 0.84
C ASP A 17 37.02 -32.11 0.79
N LEU A 18 38.00 -31.59 0.06
CA LEU A 18 39.35 -32.19 -0.02
C LEU A 18 40.04 -32.26 1.34
N PHE A 19 39.91 -31.24 2.18
CA PHE A 19 40.46 -31.25 3.53
C PHE A 19 39.77 -32.28 4.43
N SER A 20 38.43 -32.37 4.37
CA SER A 20 37.66 -33.36 5.13
C SER A 20 38.02 -34.78 4.70
N THR A 21 38.07 -35.05 3.39
CA THR A 21 38.50 -36.33 2.84
C THR A 21 39.94 -36.66 3.25
N PHE A 22 40.85 -35.69 3.24
CA PHE A 22 42.22 -35.87 3.69
C PHE A 22 42.29 -36.30 5.17
N LEU A 23 41.52 -35.66 6.06
CA LEU A 23 41.49 -36.03 7.49
C LEU A 23 40.97 -37.45 7.71
N VAL A 24 39.90 -37.84 7.00
CA VAL A 24 39.34 -39.20 7.08
C VAL A 24 40.36 -40.25 6.58
N VAL A 25 41.06 -39.96 5.49
CA VAL A 25 42.10 -40.85 4.94
C VAL A 25 43.26 -41.00 5.91
N VAL A 26 43.72 -39.91 6.54
CA VAL A 26 44.81 -39.96 7.54
C VAL A 26 44.43 -40.84 8.73
N VAL A 27 43.19 -40.72 9.24
CA VAL A 27 42.70 -41.58 10.33
C VAL A 27 42.60 -43.04 9.90
N LEU A 28 42.09 -43.33 8.70
CA LEU A 28 41.98 -44.69 8.18
C LEU A 28 43.37 -45.34 8.00
N VAL A 29 44.31 -44.63 7.37
CA VAL A 29 45.68 -45.11 7.10
C VAL A 29 46.42 -45.37 8.40
N SER A 30 46.28 -44.50 9.40
CA SER A 30 46.93 -44.67 10.69
C SER A 30 46.38 -45.86 11.48
N VAL A 31 45.07 -46.13 11.44
CA VAL A 31 44.47 -47.36 12.01
C VAL A 31 44.98 -48.62 11.29
N VAL A 32 45.00 -48.61 9.96
CA VAL A 32 45.52 -49.74 9.16
C VAL A 32 47.00 -50.00 9.45
N ALA A 33 47.81 -48.94 9.54
CA ALA A 33 49.23 -49.03 9.86
C ALA A 33 49.46 -49.59 11.27
N ALA A 34 48.67 -49.16 12.26
CA ALA A 34 48.73 -49.69 13.63
C ALA A 34 48.43 -51.20 13.68
N VAL A 35 47.39 -51.65 12.98
CA VAL A 35 47.02 -53.07 12.89
C VAL A 35 48.09 -53.87 12.15
N ALA A 36 48.62 -53.35 11.04
CA ALA A 36 49.68 -54.00 10.27
C ALA A 36 50.99 -54.13 11.07
N PHE A 37 51.38 -53.08 11.80
CA PHE A 37 52.57 -53.10 12.65
C PHE A 37 52.44 -54.10 13.81
N TYR A 38 51.26 -54.19 14.42
CA TYR A 38 50.97 -55.20 15.44
C TYR A 38 51.10 -56.63 14.89
N ARG A 39 50.51 -56.91 13.72
CA ARG A 39 50.57 -58.24 13.08
C ARG A 39 51.95 -58.67 12.61
N THR A 40 52.85 -57.73 12.32
CA THR A 40 54.21 -58.01 11.86
C THR A 40 55.21 -58.11 13.00
N SER A 41 54.97 -57.40 14.11
CA SER A 41 55.85 -57.41 15.28
C SER A 41 55.57 -58.54 16.26
N PHE A 42 54.33 -59.03 16.31
CA PHE A 42 53.94 -60.19 17.10
C PHE A 42 53.56 -61.31 16.12
N ASP A 43 54.28 -62.43 16.18
CA ASP A 43 54.05 -63.63 15.37
C ASP A 43 52.55 -63.98 15.30
N ALA A 44 52.09 -64.50 14.16
CA ALA A 44 50.74 -64.38 13.59
C ALA A 44 49.52 -64.82 14.44
N GLY A 45 49.70 -65.22 15.71
CA GLY A 45 48.65 -65.49 16.68
C GLY A 45 48.17 -64.24 17.43
N LEU A 46 46.85 -64.16 17.66
CA LEU A 46 46.29 -63.20 18.60
C LEU A 46 46.80 -63.54 20.01
N SER A 47 47.48 -62.59 20.66
CA SER A 47 47.93 -62.78 22.04
C SER A 47 46.72 -63.05 22.94
N GLN A 48 46.75 -64.17 23.67
CA GLN A 48 45.72 -64.52 24.66
C GLN A 48 45.91 -63.77 25.99
N SER A 49 47.03 -63.04 26.15
CA SER A 49 47.31 -62.26 27.36
C SER A 49 46.71 -60.84 27.25
N PRO A 50 45.78 -60.45 28.14
CA PRO A 50 45.19 -59.11 28.14
C PRO A 50 46.19 -57.97 28.29
N ASP A 51 47.33 -58.20 28.98
CA ASP A 51 48.34 -57.17 29.24
C ASP A 51 49.01 -56.63 27.97
N LYS A 52 49.18 -57.48 26.94
CA LYS A 52 49.75 -57.07 25.64
C LYS A 52 48.79 -56.17 24.87
N TRP A 53 47.49 -56.43 24.97
CA TRP A 53 46.45 -55.57 24.40
C TRP A 53 46.36 -54.22 25.12
N SER A 54 46.52 -54.22 26.45
CA SER A 54 46.56 -53.00 27.25
C SER A 54 47.74 -52.10 26.87
N ALA A 55 48.94 -52.67 26.71
CA ALA A 55 50.14 -51.93 26.28
C ALA A 55 50.01 -51.38 24.84
N PHE A 56 49.45 -52.17 23.91
CA PHE A 56 49.18 -51.71 22.55
C PHE A 56 48.17 -50.56 22.51
N GLY A 57 47.05 -50.70 23.22
CA GLY A 57 46.05 -49.65 23.34
C GLY A 57 46.61 -48.37 23.96
N SER A 58 47.54 -48.50 24.91
CA SER A 58 48.22 -47.36 25.55
C SER A 58 49.15 -46.62 24.59
N TYR A 59 49.92 -47.33 23.74
CA TYR A 59 50.77 -46.71 22.72
C TYR A 59 49.95 -45.99 21.65
N ILE A 60 48.91 -46.65 21.13
CA ILE A 60 47.99 -46.06 20.15
C ILE A 60 47.27 -44.86 20.76
N GLY A 61 46.72 -44.98 21.97
CA GLY A 61 46.08 -43.87 22.67
C GLY A 61 47.04 -42.69 22.92
N GLY A 62 48.30 -42.97 23.27
CA GLY A 62 49.32 -41.96 23.53
C GLY A 62 49.78 -41.18 22.30
N VAL A 63 49.81 -41.81 21.12
CA VAL A 63 50.17 -41.14 19.85
C VAL A 63 48.97 -40.48 19.19
N PHE A 64 47.82 -41.17 19.17
CA PHE A 64 46.61 -40.66 18.54
C PHE A 64 45.92 -39.56 19.35
N GLY A 65 46.02 -39.56 20.68
CA GLY A 65 45.41 -38.52 21.52
C GLY A 65 45.87 -37.10 21.15
N PRO A 66 47.19 -36.81 21.14
CA PRO A 66 47.71 -35.52 20.68
C PRO A 66 47.40 -35.21 19.21
N LEU A 67 47.48 -36.21 18.33
CA LEU A 67 47.19 -36.05 16.89
C LEU A 67 45.74 -35.66 16.64
N ILE A 68 44.78 -36.38 17.24
CA ILE A 68 43.34 -36.08 17.15
C ILE A 68 43.05 -34.71 17.76
N SER A 69 43.69 -34.36 18.88
CA SER A 69 43.51 -33.05 19.52
C SER A 69 43.95 -31.91 18.58
N PHE A 70 45.08 -32.07 17.90
CA PHE A 70 45.56 -31.10 16.92
C PHE A 70 44.65 -31.00 15.70
N LEU A 71 44.18 -32.12 15.15
CA LEU A 71 43.22 -32.13 14.04
C LEU A 71 41.89 -31.47 14.43
N THR A 72 41.42 -31.72 15.65
CA THR A 72 40.21 -31.11 16.20
C THR A 72 40.37 -29.59 16.30
N LEU A 73 41.53 -29.10 16.76
CA LEU A 73 41.82 -27.67 16.81
C LEU A 73 41.80 -27.03 15.41
N LEU A 74 42.40 -27.68 14.40
CA LEU A 74 42.37 -27.20 13.01
C LEU A 74 40.95 -27.17 12.46
N ALA A 75 40.14 -28.19 12.73
CA ALA A 75 38.74 -28.25 12.32
C ALA A 75 37.92 -27.12 12.96
N ILE A 76 38.10 -26.86 14.26
CA ILE A 76 37.43 -25.76 14.97
C ILE A 76 37.85 -24.42 14.39
N LEU A 77 39.15 -24.19 14.17
CA LEU A 77 39.64 -22.93 13.60
C LEU A 77 39.04 -22.66 12.22
N LYS A 78 38.93 -23.70 11.39
CA LYS A 78 38.27 -23.62 10.07
C LYS A 78 36.79 -23.27 10.19
N THR A 79 36.07 -23.93 11.11
CA THR A 79 34.65 -23.65 11.37
C THR A 79 34.45 -22.21 11.83
N ILE A 80 35.30 -21.67 12.70
CA ILE A 80 35.24 -20.27 13.13
C ILE A 80 35.46 -19.32 11.93
N GLY A 81 36.40 -19.64 11.04
CA GLY A 81 36.60 -18.87 9.81
C GLY A 81 35.33 -18.83 8.94
N LEU A 82 34.73 -20.00 8.69
CA LEU A 82 33.49 -20.09 7.90
C LEU A 82 32.32 -19.35 8.57
N GLN A 83 32.19 -19.47 9.89
CA GLN A 83 31.16 -18.76 10.66
C GLN A 83 31.32 -17.24 10.56
N LYS A 84 32.56 -16.72 10.59
CA LYS A 84 32.83 -15.28 10.40
C LYS A 84 32.41 -14.81 9.01
N ASP A 85 32.78 -15.54 7.97
CA ASP A 85 32.42 -15.19 6.58
C ASP A 85 30.90 -15.18 6.38
N LEU A 86 30.20 -16.16 6.99
CA LEU A 86 28.74 -16.23 6.94
C LEU A 86 28.08 -15.05 7.65
N LEU A 87 28.59 -14.67 8.83
CA LEU A 87 28.07 -13.52 9.59
C LEU A 87 28.27 -12.21 8.83
N ASP A 88 29.43 -12.02 8.17
CA ASP A 88 29.70 -10.83 7.37
C ASP A 88 28.74 -10.74 6.18
N THR A 89 28.55 -11.85 5.47
CA THR A 89 27.58 -11.95 4.37
C THR A 89 26.16 -11.64 4.84
N GLN A 90 25.70 -12.28 5.93
CA GLN A 90 24.36 -12.04 6.49
C GLN A 90 24.17 -10.58 6.91
N ARG A 91 25.22 -9.94 7.47
CA ARG A 91 25.17 -8.53 7.84
C ARG A 91 24.94 -7.65 6.61
N THR A 92 25.69 -7.88 5.53
CA THR A 92 25.52 -7.08 4.30
C THR A 92 24.14 -7.25 3.67
N GLU A 93 23.61 -8.47 3.65
CA GLU A 93 22.26 -8.74 3.15
C GLU A 93 21.20 -8.07 4.04
N PHE A 94 21.36 -8.13 5.36
CA PHE A 94 20.47 -7.46 6.31
C PHE A 94 20.48 -5.95 6.12
N GLU A 95 21.66 -5.33 5.96
CA GLU A 95 21.79 -3.88 5.70
C GLU A 95 21.11 -3.49 4.38
N ALA A 96 21.28 -4.28 3.32
CA ALA A 96 20.61 -4.06 2.03
C ALA A 96 19.08 -4.19 2.13
N LEU A 97 18.59 -5.22 2.82
CA LEU A 97 17.15 -5.43 3.05
C LEU A 97 16.55 -4.31 3.90
N HIS A 98 17.25 -3.86 4.93
CA HIS A 98 16.79 -2.77 5.79
C HIS A 98 16.69 -1.45 5.01
N ALA A 99 17.67 -1.15 4.14
CA ALA A 99 17.62 0.02 3.27
C ALA A 99 16.43 -0.03 2.29
N LEU A 100 16.14 -1.20 1.71
CA LEU A 100 14.97 -1.40 0.85
C LEU A 100 13.66 -1.23 1.64
N GLN A 101 13.60 -1.73 2.87
CA GLN A 101 12.42 -1.60 3.74
C GLN A 101 12.14 -0.14 4.09
N ILE A 102 13.16 0.64 4.45
CA ILE A 102 13.01 2.09 4.71
C ILE A 102 12.43 2.78 3.47
N LYS A 103 13.04 2.55 2.31
CA LYS A 103 12.58 3.14 1.04
C LYS A 103 11.15 2.73 0.70
N SER A 104 10.79 1.47 0.92
CA SER A 104 9.43 0.97 0.73
C SER A 104 8.43 1.64 1.68
N ASN A 105 8.81 1.81 2.95
CA ASN A 105 7.98 2.45 3.95
C ASN A 105 7.74 3.92 3.60
N GLU A 106 8.80 4.66 3.25
CA GLU A 106 8.70 6.05 2.80
C GLU A 106 7.80 6.20 1.56
N ALA A 107 7.94 5.31 0.58
CA ALA A 107 7.09 5.30 -0.60
C ALA A 107 5.62 5.01 -0.26
N GLN A 108 5.36 4.08 0.66
CA GLN A 108 4.00 3.78 1.14
C GLN A 108 3.38 4.96 1.88
N LEU A 109 4.12 5.63 2.77
CA LEU A 109 3.64 6.82 3.47
C LEU A 109 3.33 7.96 2.48
N ALA A 110 4.19 8.16 1.48
CA ALA A 110 3.94 9.15 0.43
C ALA A 110 2.71 8.81 -0.42
N GLN A 111 2.47 7.53 -0.70
CA GLN A 111 1.26 7.08 -1.42
C GLN A 111 -0.01 7.29 -0.59
N ILE A 112 0.01 6.94 0.70
CA ILE A 112 -1.13 7.16 1.60
C ILE A 112 -1.51 8.64 1.63
N LYS A 113 -0.53 9.52 1.85
CA LYS A 113 -0.77 10.97 1.87
C LYS A 113 -1.38 11.48 0.55
N ARG A 114 -0.87 11.02 -0.60
CA ARG A 114 -1.46 11.38 -1.91
C ARG A 114 -2.88 10.85 -2.06
N SER A 115 -3.15 9.62 -1.61
CA SER A 115 -4.48 9.03 -1.68
C SER A 115 -5.50 9.75 -0.80
N GLU A 116 -5.08 10.26 0.37
CA GLU A 116 -5.91 11.08 1.25
C GLU A 116 -6.24 12.42 0.60
N ASP A 117 -5.24 13.10 0.02
CA ASP A 117 -5.44 14.36 -0.71
C ASP A 117 -6.35 14.18 -1.93
N GLU A 118 -6.18 13.08 -2.68
CA GLU A 118 -7.06 12.73 -3.80
C GLU A 118 -8.48 12.40 -3.34
N ALA A 119 -8.66 11.66 -2.24
CA ALA A 119 -9.97 11.34 -1.69
C ALA A 119 -10.71 12.61 -1.24
N ALA A 120 -10.02 13.53 -0.55
CA ALA A 120 -10.60 14.81 -0.15
C ALA A 120 -11.08 15.63 -1.36
N ARG A 121 -10.28 15.66 -2.44
CA ARG A 121 -10.67 16.33 -3.69
C ARG A 121 -11.88 15.66 -4.34
N ARG A 122 -11.92 14.32 -4.40
CA ARG A 122 -13.06 13.58 -4.97
C ARG A 122 -14.35 13.89 -4.24
N LEU A 123 -14.34 13.92 -2.90
CA LEU A 123 -15.52 14.25 -2.11
C LEU A 123 -16.07 15.65 -2.43
N ILE A 124 -15.19 16.63 -2.67
CA ILE A 124 -15.60 17.99 -3.06
C ILE A 124 -16.24 17.97 -4.45
N GLU A 125 -15.62 17.31 -5.43
CA GLU A 125 -16.17 17.22 -6.79
C GLU A 125 -17.49 16.46 -6.84
N GLU A 126 -17.61 15.34 -6.13
CA GLU A 126 -18.85 14.58 -6.02
C GLU A 126 -19.96 15.43 -5.37
N SER A 127 -19.65 16.13 -4.27
CA SER A 127 -20.59 17.05 -3.64
C SER A 127 -20.96 18.22 -4.56
N ARG A 128 -20.03 18.72 -5.38
CA ARG A 128 -20.28 19.80 -6.35
C ARG A 128 -21.23 19.32 -7.43
N ILE A 129 -20.98 18.14 -8.01
CA ILE A 129 -21.85 17.55 -9.04
C ILE A 129 -23.25 17.33 -8.47
N SER A 130 -23.36 16.77 -7.27
CA SER A 130 -24.64 16.58 -6.57
C SER A 130 -25.36 17.92 -6.36
N ALA A 131 -24.64 18.95 -5.92
CA ALA A 131 -25.20 20.29 -5.75
C ALA A 131 -25.73 20.90 -7.06
N LEU A 132 -24.95 20.79 -8.14
CA LEU A 132 -25.35 21.27 -9.46
C LEU A 132 -26.56 20.51 -10.02
N GLN A 133 -26.65 19.20 -9.76
CA GLN A 133 -27.81 18.39 -10.13
C GLN A 133 -29.07 18.82 -9.36
N ALA A 134 -28.95 19.06 -8.05
CA ALA A 134 -30.06 19.56 -7.24
C ALA A 134 -30.52 20.95 -7.72
N LEU A 135 -29.57 21.86 -7.98
CA LEU A 135 -29.87 23.19 -8.53
C LEU A 135 -30.56 23.11 -9.89
N ASN A 136 -30.11 22.23 -10.79
CA ASN A 136 -30.80 21.98 -12.06
C ASN A 136 -32.24 21.48 -11.85
N GLY A 137 -32.45 20.53 -10.93
CA GLY A 137 -33.78 20.06 -10.59
C GLY A 137 -34.70 21.18 -10.07
N TYR A 138 -34.18 22.08 -9.24
CA TYR A 138 -34.94 23.24 -8.76
C TYR A 138 -35.23 24.25 -9.89
N MET A 139 -34.25 24.53 -10.76
CA MET A 139 -34.45 25.40 -11.92
C MET A 139 -35.53 24.85 -12.85
N ASP A 140 -35.53 23.54 -13.12
CA ASP A 140 -36.54 22.90 -13.96
C ASP A 140 -37.92 22.92 -13.30
N GLY A 141 -37.99 22.70 -11.99
CA GLY A 141 -39.23 22.84 -11.22
C GLY A 141 -39.81 24.26 -11.34
N VAL A 142 -39.00 25.29 -11.09
CA VAL A 142 -39.43 26.69 -11.21
C VAL A 142 -39.79 27.05 -12.65
N ARG A 143 -39.03 26.59 -13.63
CA ARG A 143 -39.32 26.80 -15.06
C ARG A 143 -40.66 26.17 -15.45
N SER A 144 -40.96 24.96 -14.99
CA SER A 144 -42.22 24.28 -15.29
C SER A 144 -43.43 25.03 -14.70
N GLU A 145 -43.30 25.55 -13.48
CA GLU A 145 -44.33 26.36 -12.84
C GLU A 145 -44.54 27.70 -13.55
N TYR A 146 -43.44 28.34 -13.95
CA TYR A 146 -43.47 29.53 -14.78
C TYR A 146 -44.21 29.28 -16.11
N GLU A 147 -43.83 28.25 -16.86
CA GLU A 147 -44.46 27.90 -18.14
C GLU A 147 -45.94 27.57 -17.98
N ARG A 148 -46.31 26.83 -16.93
CA ARG A 148 -47.71 26.51 -16.62
C ARG A 148 -48.52 27.77 -16.36
N LYS A 149 -48.02 28.69 -15.52
CA LYS A 149 -48.69 29.95 -15.20
C LYS A 149 -48.74 30.89 -16.39
N ARG A 150 -47.68 30.91 -17.20
CA ARG A 150 -47.61 31.70 -18.43
C ARG A 150 -48.62 31.23 -19.46
N SER A 151 -48.70 29.92 -19.70
CA SER A 151 -49.68 29.32 -20.61
C SER A 151 -51.12 29.59 -20.15
N GLN A 152 -51.42 29.44 -18.85
CA GLN A 152 -52.72 29.80 -18.28
C GLN A 152 -53.04 31.28 -18.51
N PHE A 153 -52.06 32.16 -18.31
CA PHE A 153 -52.21 33.59 -18.56
C PHE A 153 -52.48 33.91 -20.02
N ASP A 154 -51.74 33.32 -20.96
CA ASP A 154 -51.91 33.57 -22.39
C ASP A 154 -53.31 33.14 -22.87
N VAL A 155 -53.86 32.03 -22.37
CA VAL A 155 -55.25 31.61 -22.67
C VAL A 155 -56.28 32.60 -22.11
N LEU A 156 -56.11 33.03 -20.87
CA LEU A 156 -57.01 34.04 -20.26
C LEU A 156 -56.93 35.37 -21.00
N TYR A 157 -55.73 35.78 -21.42
CA TYR A 157 -55.52 37.00 -22.19
C TYR A 157 -56.21 36.93 -23.56
N GLN A 158 -56.12 35.80 -24.26
CA GLN A 158 -56.87 35.59 -25.50
C GLN A 158 -58.39 35.63 -25.29
N TRP A 159 -58.91 35.00 -24.23
CA TRP A 159 -60.34 35.08 -23.91
C TRP A 159 -60.80 36.48 -23.54
N MET A 160 -59.94 37.30 -22.94
CA MET A 160 -60.22 38.71 -22.68
C MET A 160 -60.32 39.51 -23.98
N ILE A 161 -59.39 39.30 -24.92
CA ILE A 161 -59.44 39.93 -26.25
C ILE A 161 -60.71 39.51 -27.01
N ASP A 162 -61.09 38.24 -26.92
CA ASP A 162 -62.30 37.68 -27.51
C ASP A 162 -63.60 38.16 -26.83
N GLY A 163 -63.52 38.90 -25.72
CA GLY A 163 -64.68 39.35 -24.94
C GLY A 163 -65.42 38.24 -24.19
N LYS A 164 -64.80 37.06 -24.01
CA LYS A 164 -65.40 35.84 -23.43
C LYS A 164 -65.16 35.68 -21.93
N ALA A 165 -64.31 36.49 -21.31
CA ALA A 165 -63.95 36.38 -19.90
C ALA A 165 -64.09 37.70 -19.12
N ALA A 166 -64.68 37.64 -17.92
CA ALA A 166 -64.76 38.73 -16.95
C ALA A 166 -63.62 38.62 -15.94
N THR A 167 -62.37 38.80 -16.38
CA THR A 167 -61.20 38.80 -15.50
C THR A 167 -60.87 40.23 -15.07
N SER A 168 -60.65 40.47 -13.76
CA SER A 168 -60.33 41.81 -13.27
C SER A 168 -58.95 42.26 -13.75
N LYS A 169 -58.76 43.57 -13.97
CA LYS A 169 -57.44 44.15 -14.23
C LYS A 169 -56.44 43.85 -13.10
N GLU A 170 -56.94 43.70 -11.87
CA GLU A 170 -56.13 43.34 -10.69
C GLU A 170 -55.60 41.90 -10.78
N ASP A 171 -56.39 40.95 -11.28
CA ASP A 171 -55.96 39.56 -11.44
C ASP A 171 -54.86 39.44 -12.50
N VAL A 172 -54.98 40.19 -13.59
CA VAL A 172 -53.95 40.28 -14.66
C VAL A 172 -52.65 40.86 -14.12
N ALA A 173 -52.72 41.90 -13.30
CA ALA A 173 -51.55 42.51 -12.66
C ALA A 173 -50.87 41.53 -11.69
N ALA A 174 -51.64 40.83 -10.85
CA ALA A 174 -51.12 39.85 -9.90
C ALA A 174 -50.44 38.66 -10.58
N ILE A 175 -50.97 38.18 -11.72
CA ILE A 175 -50.32 37.11 -12.49
C ILE A 175 -49.02 37.60 -13.12
N THR A 176 -49.01 38.81 -13.68
CA THR A 176 -47.82 39.42 -14.28
C THR A 176 -46.70 39.62 -13.25
N GLU A 177 -47.05 40.04 -12.03
CA GLU A 177 -46.11 40.18 -10.91
C GLU A 177 -45.50 38.84 -10.50
N LYS A 178 -46.33 37.79 -10.38
CA LYS A 178 -45.84 36.44 -10.10
C LYS A 178 -44.92 35.89 -11.19
N LEU A 179 -45.22 36.16 -12.47
CA LEU A 179 -44.34 35.76 -13.58
C LEU A 179 -42.97 36.44 -13.49
N LYS A 180 -42.92 37.74 -13.18
CA LYS A 180 -41.65 38.46 -12.93
C LYS A 180 -40.88 37.90 -11.73
N LEU A 181 -41.59 37.47 -10.68
CA LEU A 181 -40.96 36.83 -9.52
C LEU A 181 -40.26 35.51 -9.92
N TYR A 182 -40.91 34.68 -10.75
CA TYR A 182 -40.29 33.45 -11.25
C TYR A 182 -39.08 33.72 -12.15
N GLU A 183 -39.16 34.71 -13.05
CA GLU A 183 -38.01 35.13 -13.86
C GLU A 183 -36.83 35.57 -12.98
N LYS A 184 -37.09 36.37 -11.94
CA LYS A 184 -36.07 36.79 -10.98
C LYS A 184 -35.45 35.59 -10.26
N LYS A 185 -36.27 34.64 -9.79
CA LYS A 185 -35.79 33.42 -9.11
C LYS A 185 -34.89 32.60 -10.03
N LEU A 186 -35.29 32.40 -11.29
CA LEU A 186 -34.47 31.68 -12.28
C LEU A 186 -33.14 32.40 -12.57
N ALA A 187 -33.14 33.72 -12.68
CA ALA A 187 -31.91 34.49 -12.90
C ALA A 187 -30.93 34.35 -11.72
N LEU A 188 -31.42 34.43 -10.48
CA LEU A 188 -30.60 34.24 -9.29
C LEU A 188 -30.08 32.80 -9.18
N MET A 189 -30.88 31.79 -9.55
CA MET A 189 -30.40 30.41 -9.62
C MET A 189 -29.29 30.21 -10.65
N MET A 190 -29.36 30.87 -11.81
CA MET A 190 -28.28 30.80 -12.81
C MET A 190 -26.98 31.41 -12.29
N ILE A 191 -27.06 32.51 -11.52
CA ILE A 191 -25.90 33.12 -10.87
C ILE A 191 -25.30 32.14 -9.86
N LEU A 192 -26.13 31.58 -8.96
CA LEU A 192 -25.69 30.60 -7.97
C LEU A 192 -25.08 29.34 -8.63
N TYR A 193 -25.68 28.85 -9.72
CA TYR A 193 -25.14 27.74 -10.48
C TYR A 193 -23.74 28.06 -11.03
N GLY A 194 -23.55 29.28 -11.56
CA GLY A 194 -22.25 29.77 -12.00
C GLY A 194 -21.23 29.82 -10.86
N ASP A 195 -21.62 30.36 -9.70
CA ASP A 195 -20.76 30.46 -8.52
C ASP A 195 -20.33 29.08 -8.00
N VAL A 196 -21.22 28.09 -8.04
CA VAL A 196 -20.92 26.70 -7.65
C VAL A 196 -20.05 25.99 -8.70
N CYS A 197 -20.25 26.30 -9.98
CA CYS A 197 -19.50 25.68 -11.08
C CYS A 197 -18.05 26.18 -11.14
N PHE A 198 -17.84 27.49 -11.00
CA PHE A 198 -16.53 28.13 -11.14
C PHE A 198 -15.85 28.48 -9.81
N GLY A 199 -16.56 28.34 -8.69
CA GLY A 199 -16.03 28.61 -7.36
C GLY A 199 -14.99 27.59 -6.88
N GLU A 200 -13.96 28.09 -6.21
CA GLU A 200 -12.99 27.27 -5.49
C GLU A 200 -13.48 27.02 -4.06
N PHE A 201 -13.67 25.75 -3.72
CA PHE A 201 -14.14 25.35 -2.39
C PHE A 201 -13.07 24.52 -1.70
N PRO A 202 -12.53 24.98 -0.56
CA PRO A 202 -11.50 24.24 0.17
C PRO A 202 -12.08 23.02 0.91
N THR A 203 -13.37 23.02 1.22
CA THR A 203 -14.07 21.95 1.95
C THR A 203 -15.49 21.77 1.42
N VAL A 204 -16.05 20.57 1.62
CA VAL A 204 -17.45 20.27 1.33
C VAL A 204 -18.40 21.17 2.14
N GLU A 205 -18.03 21.53 3.37
CA GLU A 205 -18.84 22.41 4.23
C GLU A 205 -18.95 23.82 3.65
N ASN A 206 -17.85 24.37 3.13
CA ASN A 206 -17.89 25.69 2.48
C ASN A 206 -18.76 25.67 1.22
N LEU A 207 -18.66 24.62 0.42
CA LEU A 207 -19.53 24.42 -0.75
C LEU A 207 -21.01 24.39 -0.33
N LYS A 208 -21.36 23.56 0.66
CA LYS A 208 -22.74 23.45 1.16
C LYS A 208 -23.26 24.78 1.71
N LYS A 209 -22.41 25.52 2.41
CA LYS A 209 -22.75 26.84 2.93
C LYS A 209 -23.04 27.83 1.80
N THR A 210 -22.17 27.92 0.80
CA THR A 210 -22.39 28.80 -0.37
C THR A 210 -23.69 28.47 -1.09
N VAL A 211 -24.00 27.18 -1.29
CA VAL A 211 -25.27 26.74 -1.88
C VAL A 211 -26.45 27.19 -1.01
N ASN A 212 -26.42 26.90 0.30
CA ASN A 212 -27.50 27.24 1.21
C ASN A 212 -27.74 28.76 1.31
N ASP A 213 -26.68 29.54 1.43
CA ASP A 213 -26.75 31.00 1.50
C ASP A 213 -27.36 31.56 0.20
N GLY A 214 -26.92 31.05 -0.95
CA GLY A 214 -27.49 31.43 -2.25
C GLY A 214 -28.95 31.01 -2.44
N LEU A 215 -29.36 29.84 -1.92
CA LEU A 215 -30.76 29.41 -1.94
C LEU A 215 -31.62 30.31 -1.02
N ALA A 216 -31.10 30.73 0.14
CA ALA A 216 -31.80 31.62 1.05
C ALA A 216 -32.07 33.01 0.45
N ASP A 217 -31.22 33.48 -0.47
CA ASP A 217 -31.45 34.74 -1.21
C ASP A 217 -32.56 34.61 -2.28
N ILE A 218 -32.90 33.39 -2.69
CA ILE A 218 -33.87 33.12 -3.77
C ILE A 218 -35.27 32.84 -3.21
N TRP A 219 -35.37 32.23 -2.03
CA TRP A 219 -36.63 31.88 -1.38
C TRP A 219 -36.77 32.55 -0.01
N ASP A 220 -37.99 32.99 0.31
CA ASP A 220 -38.30 33.49 1.64
C ASP A 220 -38.11 32.39 2.70
N PRO A 221 -37.79 32.76 3.97
CA PRO A 221 -37.55 31.78 5.04
C PRO A 221 -38.73 30.82 5.20
N GLY A 222 -38.54 29.56 4.82
CA GLY A 222 -39.55 28.50 4.91
C GLY A 222 -40.27 28.12 3.60
N GLU A 223 -40.03 28.81 2.48
CA GLU A 223 -40.58 28.45 1.17
C GLU A 223 -39.60 27.67 0.26
N GLY A 224 -38.32 27.60 0.63
CA GLY A 224 -37.25 27.02 -0.18
C GLY A 224 -36.92 25.57 0.16
N PRO A 225 -36.39 24.79 -0.80
CA PRO A 225 -35.87 23.47 -0.55
C PRO A 225 -34.54 23.53 0.24
N SER A 226 -34.40 22.76 1.31
CA SER A 226 -33.17 22.69 2.10
C SER A 226 -32.17 21.72 1.46
N PHE A 227 -30.91 22.14 1.31
CA PHE A 227 -29.84 21.27 0.81
C PHE A 227 -29.47 20.14 1.79
N THR A 228 -30.00 20.16 3.01
CA THR A 228 -29.79 19.08 4.00
C THR A 228 -30.46 17.76 3.62
N ASP A 229 -31.40 17.77 2.68
CA ASP A 229 -32.16 16.58 2.27
C ASP A 229 -31.51 15.77 1.13
N VAL A 230 -30.39 16.25 0.57
CA VAL A 230 -29.63 15.49 -0.43
C VAL A 230 -28.61 14.61 0.27
N LYS A 231 -29.01 13.36 0.53
CA LYS A 231 -28.17 12.27 1.04
C LYS A 231 -27.14 11.80 0.02
#